data_AF-A0A9E1VD03-F1
#
_entry.id   AF-A0A9E1VD03-F1
#
_cell.length_a   1.000
_cell.length_b   1.000
_cell.length_c   1.000
_cell.angle_alpha   90.00
_cell.angle_beta   90.00
_cell.angle_gamma   90.00
#
_symmetry.space_group_name_H-M   'P 1'
#
loop_
_entity.id
_entity.type
_entity.pdbx_description
1 polymer ?
#
loop_
_entity_poly.entity_id
_entity_poly.type
_entity_poly.pdbx_seq_one_letter_code
_entity_poly.pdbx_strand_id
1 'polypeptide(L)'
;MSKSRILITLGVVILLVISSITFLVMANEERIKLFALERVSDKLRVELSVEEIEISVWSEFPKVRVNLNNVALGGATSLTVNPVDTILTAAKLGVALSLWDVLFSEPIVEAFILEEAQINLKQSGNGDWNTSILKIQDTNEPELDADVKVNLFRFKDVSITAHSNDNETYSVEISQAIIRGDNYDISFANGEVIGAVITEDLLPLSGGFTGEFQLGEESAVSLSIRNADINGISLNGKLDYSKDLFTEIQIEKLSVKKLESIVKEEVLEGYLSGIMYDGNASLSIKVDGGNILVNWMLPESGLALSPKITGFSMVKKGRLSAEGSYQYFSSTHISSISINSFQIDSKGFQINGEANCINTRSANWRVTTQSTVDAGAPYSSWIPALHSTEYSYLPKEGLLYIGSELSITPWGIVDEFLCTVESEKLSGALNAVPYSIGNLRTH
;
A
#
# COMPACT_ATOMS: atom_id res chain seq x y z
N MET A 1 -55.01 33.41 -0.83
CA MET A 1 -53.78 33.95 -1.44
C MET A 1 -53.45 33.07 -2.65
N SER A 2 -53.29 33.60 -3.87
CA SER A 2 -53.00 32.74 -5.04
C SER A 2 -51.60 32.12 -4.90
N LYS A 3 -51.39 30.90 -5.43
CA LYS A 3 -50.09 30.21 -5.38
C LYS A 3 -48.93 31.10 -5.85
N SER A 4 -49.17 31.96 -6.84
CA SER A 4 -48.21 32.95 -7.35
C SER A 4 -47.86 34.06 -6.35
N ARG A 5 -48.84 34.56 -5.57
CA ARG A 5 -48.57 35.55 -4.52
C ARG A 5 -47.78 34.94 -3.37
N ILE A 6 -48.06 33.69 -3.01
CA ILE A 6 -47.30 32.97 -1.97
C ILE A 6 -45.84 32.78 -2.40
N LEU A 7 -45.60 32.36 -3.65
CA LEU A 7 -44.24 32.21 -4.21
C LEU A 7 -43.45 33.52 -4.23
N ILE A 8 -44.08 34.62 -4.66
CA ILE A 8 -43.43 35.94 -4.68
C ILE A 8 -43.12 36.41 -3.24
N THR A 9 -44.07 36.27 -2.32
CA THR A 9 -43.87 36.69 -0.93
C THR A 9 -42.76 35.88 -0.27
N LEU A 10 -42.72 34.55 -0.51
CA LEU A 10 -41.66 33.67 -0.02
C LEU A 10 -40.29 34.04 -0.59
N GLY A 11 -40.22 34.32 -1.90
CA GLY A 11 -38.98 34.75 -2.56
C GLY A 11 -38.44 36.07 -1.99
N VAL A 12 -39.32 37.06 -1.74
CA VAL A 12 -38.93 38.33 -1.11
C VAL A 12 -38.43 38.11 0.32
N VAL A 13 -39.09 37.25 1.09
CA VAL A 13 -38.66 36.93 2.46
C VAL A 13 -37.29 36.25 2.46
N ILE A 14 -37.06 35.29 1.57
CA ILE A 14 -35.75 34.63 1.44
C ILE A 14 -34.66 35.63 1.06
N LEU A 15 -34.92 36.50 0.09
CA LEU A 15 -33.98 37.54 -0.32
C LEU A 15 -33.64 38.48 0.84
N LEU A 16 -34.65 38.91 1.60
CA LEU A 16 -34.44 39.74 2.79
C LEU A 16 -33.59 39.03 3.84
N VAL A 17 -33.83 37.74 4.09
CA VAL A 17 -33.03 36.94 5.03
C VAL A 17 -31.57 36.84 4.55
N ILE A 18 -31.35 36.53 3.28
CA ILE A 18 -30.00 36.45 2.67
C ILE A 18 -29.28 37.80 2.80
N SER A 19 -29.95 38.91 2.47
CA SER A 19 -29.39 40.26 2.60
C SER A 19 -29.10 40.63 4.05
N SER A 20 -29.99 40.32 5.00
CA SER A 20 -29.77 40.57 6.42
C SER A 20 -28.59 39.77 6.98
N ILE A 21 -28.48 38.49 6.64
CA ILE A 21 -27.35 37.65 7.04
C ILE A 21 -26.03 38.23 6.50
N THR A 22 -25.99 38.55 5.21
CA THR A 22 -24.79 39.12 4.57
C THR A 22 -24.40 40.45 5.24
N PHE A 23 -25.36 41.34 5.47
CA PHE A 23 -25.13 42.62 6.12
C PHE A 23 -24.58 42.47 7.54
N LEU A 24 -25.16 41.57 8.35
CA LEU A 24 -24.71 41.37 9.73
C LEU A 24 -23.31 40.77 9.81
N VAL A 25 -22.94 39.88 8.89
CA VAL A 25 -21.58 39.33 8.84
C VAL A 25 -20.58 40.40 8.38
N MET A 26 -20.91 41.20 7.36
CA MET A 26 -20.06 42.30 6.90
C MET A 26 -19.88 43.38 7.97
N ALA A 27 -20.91 43.68 8.76
CA ALA A 27 -20.81 44.65 9.86
C ALA A 27 -19.84 44.21 10.96
N ASN A 28 -19.58 42.91 11.10
CA ASN A 28 -18.65 42.33 12.08
C ASN A 28 -17.35 41.82 11.44
N GLU A 29 -17.10 42.16 10.17
CA GLU A 29 -16.02 41.59 9.37
C GLU A 29 -14.65 41.66 10.04
N GLU A 30 -14.23 42.84 10.50
CA GLU A 30 -12.91 43.01 11.14
C GLU A 30 -12.75 42.15 12.39
N ARG A 31 -13.79 42.08 13.24
CA ARG A 31 -13.79 41.26 14.46
C ARG A 31 -13.62 39.78 14.13
N ILE A 32 -14.31 39.31 13.08
CA ILE A 32 -14.27 37.91 12.65
C ILE A 32 -12.90 37.56 12.05
N LYS A 33 -12.31 38.47 11.25
CA LYS A 33 -10.97 38.28 10.67
C LYS A 33 -9.90 38.19 11.76
N LEU A 34 -9.91 39.12 12.72
CA LEU A 34 -8.96 39.12 13.83
C LEU A 34 -9.10 37.86 14.68
N PHE A 35 -10.34 37.47 15.02
CA PHE A 35 -10.59 36.24 15.77
C PHE A 35 -10.01 34.99 15.08
N ALA A 36 -10.24 34.84 13.78
CA ALA A 36 -9.72 33.70 13.03
C ALA A 36 -8.18 33.69 12.96
N LEU A 37 -7.56 34.86 12.74
CA LEU A 37 -6.11 35.01 12.70
C LEU A 37 -5.48 34.67 14.06
N GLU A 38 -5.97 35.29 15.14
CA GLU A 38 -5.51 35.06 16.51
C GLU A 38 -5.62 33.58 16.87
N ARG A 39 -6.71 32.91 16.49
CA ARG A 39 -6.90 31.50 16.85
C ARG A 39 -5.94 30.55 16.14
N VAL A 40 -5.52 30.89 14.91
CA VAL A 40 -4.47 30.14 14.22
C VAL A 40 -3.10 30.48 14.81
N SER A 41 -2.77 31.77 14.97
CA SER A 41 -1.45 32.20 15.47
C SER A 41 -1.18 31.78 16.91
N ASP A 42 -2.19 31.78 17.78
CA ASP A 42 -2.03 31.45 19.19
C ASP A 42 -1.63 30.00 19.42
N LYS A 43 -1.97 29.10 18.50
CA LYS A 43 -1.59 27.68 18.57
C LYS A 43 -0.20 27.39 18.02
N LEU A 44 0.42 28.35 17.32
CA LEU A 44 1.69 28.20 16.63
C LEU A 44 2.85 28.80 17.44
N ARG A 45 3.99 28.09 17.51
CA ARG A 45 5.26 28.58 18.08
C ARG A 45 6.06 29.42 17.09
N VAL A 46 5.72 29.32 15.82
CA VAL A 46 6.44 29.87 14.67
C VAL A 46 5.65 31.02 14.06
N GLU A 47 6.33 31.91 13.35
CA GLU A 47 5.70 33.03 12.66
C GLU A 47 4.77 32.54 11.55
N LEU A 48 3.54 33.05 11.56
CA LEU A 48 2.54 32.88 10.51
C LEU A 48 2.48 34.17 9.69
N SER A 49 2.89 34.11 8.43
CA SER A 49 2.72 35.21 7.48
C SER A 49 1.42 35.01 6.70
N VAL A 50 0.60 36.05 6.63
CA VAL A 50 -0.65 36.09 5.86
C VAL A 50 -0.67 37.40 5.08
N GLU A 51 -0.91 37.32 3.77
CA GLU A 51 -0.96 38.51 2.91
C GLU A 51 -2.32 39.22 2.99
N GLU A 52 -3.40 38.45 2.89
CA GLU A 52 -4.75 38.97 2.85
C GLU A 52 -5.72 38.07 3.62
N ILE A 53 -6.73 38.69 4.24
CA ILE A 53 -7.78 37.97 4.96
C ILE A 53 -9.14 38.36 4.38
N GLU A 54 -9.88 37.36 3.89
CA GLU A 54 -11.20 37.54 3.27
C GLU A 54 -12.28 36.75 4.04
N ILE A 55 -13.52 37.23 3.98
CA ILE A 55 -14.68 36.50 4.53
C ILE A 55 -15.57 36.02 3.40
N SER A 56 -15.91 34.73 3.43
CA SER A 56 -16.88 34.10 2.54
C SER A 56 -18.06 33.59 3.35
N VAL A 57 -19.21 34.25 3.20
CA VAL A 57 -20.45 33.91 3.95
C VAL A 57 -21.18 32.71 3.35
N TRP A 58 -21.11 32.54 2.03
CA TRP A 58 -21.94 31.59 1.29
C TRP A 58 -21.19 30.34 0.82
N SER A 59 -19.86 30.30 0.94
CA SER A 59 -19.04 29.19 0.43
C SER A 59 -19.21 27.89 1.23
N GLU A 60 -19.54 27.99 2.52
CA GLU A 60 -19.69 26.84 3.44
C GLU A 60 -21.00 26.95 4.26
N PHE A 61 -22.03 27.66 3.74
CA PHE A 61 -23.28 27.92 4.47
C PHE A 61 -23.90 26.61 5.01
N PRO A 62 -24.29 26.53 6.30
CA PRO A 62 -24.52 27.62 7.25
C PRO A 62 -23.28 28.04 8.09
N LYS A 63 -22.06 27.86 7.58
CA LYS A 63 -20.82 28.36 8.17
C LYS A 63 -20.31 29.59 7.44
N VAL A 64 -19.59 30.44 8.16
CA VAL A 64 -18.81 31.55 7.61
C VAL A 64 -17.36 31.11 7.53
N ARG A 65 -16.75 31.21 6.34
CA ARG A 65 -15.34 30.86 6.14
C ARG A 65 -14.50 32.13 6.11
N VAL A 66 -13.49 32.19 6.97
CA VAL A 66 -12.43 33.20 6.90
C VAL A 66 -11.26 32.60 6.15
N ASN A 67 -10.87 33.19 5.02
CA ASN A 67 -9.73 32.75 4.22
C ASN A 67 -8.53 33.61 4.56
N LEU A 68 -7.47 32.97 5.05
CA LEU A 68 -6.13 33.52 5.09
C LEU A 68 -5.49 33.17 3.75
N ASN A 69 -5.23 34.17 2.91
CA ASN A 69 -4.68 34.00 1.57
C ASN A 69 -3.14 34.15 1.60
N ASN A 70 -2.45 33.35 0.78
CA ASN A 70 -1.00 33.31 0.63
C ASN A 70 -0.28 33.16 1.98
N VAL A 71 -0.58 32.05 2.64
CA VAL A 71 -0.05 31.73 3.97
C VAL A 71 1.33 31.11 3.85
N ALA A 72 2.25 31.55 4.70
CA ALA A 72 3.54 30.92 4.89
C ALA A 72 3.85 30.72 6.38
N LEU A 73 4.35 29.54 6.72
CA LEU A 73 4.68 29.12 8.08
C LEU A 73 6.15 28.73 8.16
N GLY A 74 6.90 29.37 9.06
CA GLY A 74 8.29 28.99 9.35
C GLY A 74 8.39 27.59 9.98
N GLY A 75 9.57 26.99 9.93
CA GLY A 75 9.86 25.68 10.53
C GLY A 75 10.35 25.81 11.97
N ALA A 76 10.36 24.71 12.71
CA ALA A 76 10.83 24.71 14.10
C ALA A 76 12.32 25.10 14.24
N THR A 77 13.13 24.88 13.19
CA THR A 77 14.57 25.17 13.15
C THR A 77 14.90 26.63 12.82
N SER A 78 13.94 27.40 12.32
CA SER A 78 14.07 28.82 12.01
C SER A 78 12.73 29.50 12.22
N LEU A 79 12.66 30.30 13.29
CA LEU A 79 11.43 30.95 13.75
C LEU A 79 10.86 31.98 12.76
N THR A 80 11.56 32.25 11.65
CA THR A 80 11.15 33.17 10.58
C THR A 80 10.97 32.45 9.25
N VAL A 81 10.01 32.91 8.45
CA VAL A 81 9.76 32.38 7.10
C VAL A 81 10.99 32.61 6.23
N ASN A 82 11.60 31.53 5.74
CA ASN A 82 12.72 31.59 4.82
C ASN A 82 12.66 30.41 3.82
N PRO A 83 13.32 30.52 2.65
CA PRO A 83 13.25 29.49 1.61
C PRO A 83 13.80 28.11 2.03
N VAL A 84 14.57 28.05 3.11
CA VAL A 84 15.31 26.85 3.53
C VAL A 84 14.55 26.03 4.57
N ASP A 85 13.66 26.66 5.34
CA ASP A 85 13.01 26.07 6.50
C ASP A 85 11.52 26.40 6.62
N THR A 86 10.89 26.89 5.55
CA THR A 86 9.43 27.05 5.52
C THR A 86 8.78 25.67 5.45
N ILE A 87 8.04 25.29 6.49
CA ILE A 87 7.38 23.98 6.57
C ILE A 87 6.09 23.95 5.77
N LEU A 88 5.38 25.08 5.64
CA LEU A 88 4.09 25.16 4.97
C LEU A 88 3.99 26.46 4.18
N THR A 89 3.66 26.35 2.89
CA THR A 89 3.07 27.43 2.10
C THR A 89 1.70 27.00 1.62
N ALA A 90 0.75 27.92 1.52
CA ALA A 90 -0.59 27.61 1.02
C ALA A 90 -1.23 28.81 0.34
N ALA A 91 -1.92 28.59 -0.77
CA ALA A 91 -2.71 29.66 -1.37
C ALA A 91 -3.83 30.09 -0.43
N LYS A 92 -4.47 29.13 0.27
CA LYS A 92 -5.56 29.43 1.22
C LYS A 92 -5.55 28.52 2.45
N LEU A 93 -5.67 29.14 3.62
CA LEU A 93 -6.07 28.49 4.86
C LEU A 93 -7.43 29.05 5.30
N GLY A 94 -8.46 28.24 5.14
CA GLY A 94 -9.83 28.52 5.56
C GLY A 94 -10.08 28.12 7.01
N VAL A 95 -10.62 29.04 7.80
CA VAL A 95 -11.17 28.80 9.14
C VAL A 95 -12.69 28.90 9.04
N ALA A 96 -13.38 27.78 9.21
CA ALA A 96 -14.84 27.75 9.17
C ALA A 96 -15.43 27.96 10.56
N LEU A 97 -16.24 29.00 10.69
CA LEU A 97 -16.92 29.43 11.91
C LEU A 97 -18.43 29.19 11.79
N SER A 98 -19.08 28.84 12.89
CA SER A 98 -20.55 28.77 12.93
C SER A 98 -21.16 30.15 12.67
N LEU A 99 -22.06 30.26 11.69
CA LEU A 99 -22.74 31.52 11.38
C LEU A 99 -23.56 32.03 12.57
N TRP A 100 -24.24 31.14 13.28
CA TRP A 100 -25.08 31.51 14.42
C TRP A 100 -24.23 32.06 15.56
N ASP A 101 -23.06 31.46 15.79
CA ASP A 101 -22.19 31.90 16.86
C ASP A 101 -21.51 33.23 16.53
N VAL A 102 -21.10 33.43 15.28
CA VAL A 102 -20.60 34.72 14.78
C VAL A 102 -21.63 35.85 14.98
N LEU A 103 -22.93 35.56 14.79
CA LEU A 103 -23.99 36.56 14.84
C LEU A 103 -24.54 36.83 16.25
N PHE A 104 -24.61 35.81 17.11
CA PHE A 104 -25.37 35.87 18.36
C PHE A 104 -24.56 35.51 19.61
N SER A 105 -23.32 35.02 19.49
CA SER A 105 -22.48 34.60 20.62
C SER A 105 -20.98 34.84 20.34
N GLU A 106 -20.10 34.06 20.98
CA GLU A 106 -18.67 34.04 20.73
C GLU A 106 -18.37 33.05 19.59
N PRO A 107 -17.57 33.42 18.57
CA PRO A 107 -17.35 32.56 17.41
C PRO A 107 -16.67 31.24 17.81
N ILE A 108 -17.16 30.12 17.26
CA ILE A 108 -16.56 28.79 17.48
C ILE A 108 -15.95 28.28 16.18
N VAL A 109 -14.71 27.80 16.24
CA VAL A 109 -14.06 27.15 15.09
C VAL A 109 -14.54 25.72 14.95
N GLU A 110 -15.10 25.40 13.78
CA GLU A 110 -15.63 24.05 13.48
C GLU A 110 -14.79 23.26 12.48
N ALA A 111 -14.08 23.94 11.57
CA ALA A 111 -13.25 23.27 10.58
C ALA A 111 -12.04 24.10 10.12
N PHE A 112 -10.98 23.40 9.73
CA PHE A 112 -9.87 23.96 8.98
C PHE A 112 -9.84 23.39 7.56
N ILE A 113 -9.57 24.25 6.59
CA ILE A 113 -9.55 23.89 5.17
C ILE A 113 -8.23 24.41 4.57
N LEU A 114 -7.35 23.52 4.16
CA LEU A 114 -6.07 23.85 3.54
C LEU A 114 -6.15 23.56 2.03
N GLU A 115 -5.88 24.57 1.21
CA GLU A 115 -6.00 24.47 -0.25
C GLU A 115 -4.70 24.93 -0.93
N GLU A 116 -4.29 24.19 -1.96
CA GLU A 116 -3.12 24.49 -2.79
C GLU A 116 -1.87 24.74 -1.94
N ALA A 117 -1.50 23.73 -1.15
CA ALA A 117 -0.45 23.84 -0.14
C ALA A 117 0.78 22.98 -0.47
N GLN A 118 1.94 23.44 -0.02
CA GLN A 118 3.18 22.69 -0.06
C GLN A 118 3.71 22.54 1.36
N ILE A 119 3.85 21.29 1.79
CA ILE A 119 4.41 20.92 3.08
C ILE A 119 5.81 20.37 2.86
N ASN A 120 6.81 21.02 3.46
CA ASN A 120 8.21 20.62 3.36
C ASN A 120 8.71 20.15 4.72
N LEU A 121 8.83 18.84 4.88
CA LEU A 121 9.40 18.21 6.07
C LEU A 121 10.90 18.01 5.85
N LYS A 122 11.70 18.40 6.84
CA LYS A 122 13.14 18.24 6.79
C LYS A 122 13.67 17.72 8.09
N GLN A 123 14.48 16.67 8.01
CA GLN A 123 15.25 16.17 9.12
C GLN A 123 16.54 16.99 9.30
N SER A 124 16.82 17.39 10.53
CA SER A 124 18.06 18.02 10.94
C SER A 124 19.11 16.94 11.24
N GLY A 125 20.40 17.31 11.22
CA GLY A 125 21.51 16.38 11.44
C GLY A 125 21.54 15.70 12.82
N ASN A 126 20.74 16.16 13.78
CA ASN A 126 20.51 15.53 15.07
C ASN A 126 19.35 14.50 15.06
N GLY A 127 18.68 14.30 13.93
CA GLY A 127 17.56 13.37 13.75
C GLY A 127 16.17 13.99 13.93
N ASP A 128 16.08 15.23 14.43
CA ASP A 128 14.81 15.91 14.68
C ASP A 128 14.20 16.46 13.38
N TRP A 129 12.88 16.40 13.27
CA TRP A 129 12.14 17.01 12.17
C TRP A 129 11.75 18.46 12.46
N ASN A 130 11.62 19.29 11.42
CA ASN A 130 11.14 20.67 11.53
C ASN A 130 9.64 20.82 11.92
N THR A 131 8.99 19.74 12.39
CA THR A 131 7.54 19.61 12.67
C THR A 131 7.09 20.16 14.03
N SER A 132 8.00 20.56 14.91
CA SER A 132 7.69 21.06 16.27
C SER A 132 7.14 22.49 16.29
N ILE A 133 6.08 22.75 15.52
CA ILE A 133 5.51 24.09 15.26
C ILE A 133 4.35 24.46 16.19
N LEU A 134 3.80 23.52 16.95
CA LEU A 134 2.67 23.75 17.87
C LEU A 134 3.14 24.09 19.29
N LYS A 135 2.46 25.01 19.98
CA LYS A 135 2.73 25.30 21.39
C LYS A 135 2.32 24.08 22.24
N ILE A 136 3.25 23.55 23.04
CA ILE A 136 2.93 22.53 24.04
C ILE A 136 2.24 23.28 25.19
N GLN A 137 0.99 22.94 25.49
CA GLN A 137 0.34 23.45 26.70
C GLN A 137 1.00 22.78 27.92
N ASP A 138 1.54 23.58 28.83
CA ASP A 138 2.00 23.07 30.12
C ASP A 138 0.83 22.44 30.86
N THR A 139 1.02 21.26 31.45
CA THR A 139 0.01 20.42 32.13
C THR A 139 -0.65 21.09 33.35
N ASN A 140 -0.34 22.36 33.63
CA ASN A 140 -0.88 23.17 34.72
C ASN A 140 -1.75 24.35 34.26
N GLU A 141 -1.95 24.55 32.96
CA GLU A 141 -2.95 25.48 32.44
C GLU A 141 -4.28 24.77 32.17
N PRO A 142 -5.42 25.41 32.48
CA PRO A 142 -6.73 24.78 32.38
C PRO A 142 -7.04 24.30 30.96
N GLU A 143 -7.76 23.18 30.88
CA GLU A 143 -8.24 22.50 29.67
C GLU A 143 -8.72 23.49 28.59
N LEU A 144 -8.31 23.24 27.34
CA LEU A 144 -8.81 23.81 26.08
C LEU A 144 -10.02 24.76 26.22
N ASP A 145 -9.83 26.05 25.91
CA ASP A 145 -10.90 27.06 25.81
C ASP A 145 -12.15 26.48 25.14
N ALA A 146 -13.33 26.77 25.70
CA ALA A 146 -14.64 26.30 25.24
C ALA A 146 -14.97 26.64 23.76
N ASP A 147 -14.15 27.48 23.11
CA ASP A 147 -14.39 28.11 21.81
C ASP A 147 -13.74 27.38 20.61
N VAL A 148 -13.09 26.22 20.85
CA VAL A 148 -12.62 25.32 19.76
C VAL A 148 -13.27 23.96 19.85
N LYS A 149 -14.07 23.64 18.84
CA LYS A 149 -14.67 22.33 18.59
C LYS A 149 -14.31 21.88 17.18
N VAL A 150 -13.03 21.90 16.86
CA VAL A 150 -12.54 21.50 15.54
C VAL A 150 -12.81 20.00 15.38
N ASN A 151 -13.75 19.69 14.50
CA ASN A 151 -14.15 18.31 14.21
C ASN A 151 -13.95 17.96 12.74
N LEU A 152 -13.36 18.86 11.96
CA LEU A 152 -13.15 18.66 10.53
C LEU A 152 -11.87 19.34 10.06
N PHE A 153 -10.99 18.55 9.44
CA PHE A 153 -9.89 19.05 8.62
C PHE A 153 -10.14 18.63 7.18
N ARG A 154 -10.00 19.57 6.25
CA ARG A 154 -10.07 19.30 4.82
C ARG A 154 -8.77 19.77 4.17
N PHE A 155 -8.17 18.91 3.37
CA PHE A 155 -7.01 19.21 2.54
C PHE A 155 -7.43 19.05 1.09
N LYS A 156 -6.98 19.97 0.24
CA LYS A 156 -7.23 19.92 -1.19
C LYS A 156 -5.98 20.39 -1.92
N ASP A 157 -5.52 19.59 -2.87
CA ASP A 157 -4.34 19.89 -3.69
C ASP A 157 -3.11 20.25 -2.82
N VAL A 158 -2.72 19.32 -1.93
CA VAL A 158 -1.60 19.49 -0.99
C VAL A 158 -0.43 18.61 -1.40
N SER A 159 0.70 19.20 -1.74
CA SER A 159 1.97 18.50 -1.95
C SER A 159 2.69 18.34 -0.63
N ILE A 160 3.19 17.14 -0.34
CA ILE A 160 4.03 16.86 0.82
C ILE A 160 5.36 16.32 0.33
N THR A 161 6.45 16.94 0.75
CA THR A 161 7.82 16.50 0.47
C THR A 161 8.57 16.37 1.78
N ALA A 162 9.22 15.23 2.01
CA ALA A 162 10.03 14.96 3.18
C ALA A 162 11.47 14.61 2.79
N HIS A 163 12.44 15.30 3.37
CA HIS A 163 13.86 15.04 3.18
C HIS A 163 14.46 14.42 4.45
N SER A 164 14.93 13.18 4.32
CA SER A 164 15.66 12.45 5.36
C SER A 164 17.14 12.83 5.37
N ASN A 165 17.83 12.56 6.49
CA ASN A 165 19.27 12.69 6.60
C ASN A 165 20.04 11.72 5.69
N ASP A 166 19.42 10.62 5.29
CA ASP A 166 20.03 9.59 4.44
C ASP A 166 20.00 9.95 2.94
N ASN A 167 19.79 11.24 2.60
CA ASN A 167 19.56 11.76 1.25
C ASN A 167 18.34 11.16 0.53
N GLU A 168 17.46 10.50 1.26
CA GLU A 168 16.19 10.02 0.74
C GLU A 168 15.15 11.16 0.72
N THR A 169 14.40 11.25 -0.36
CA THR A 169 13.28 12.19 -0.51
C THR A 169 12.00 11.41 -0.76
N TYR A 170 10.99 11.71 0.05
CA TYR A 170 9.66 11.15 -0.06
C TYR A 170 8.71 12.25 -0.53
N SER A 171 7.94 12.00 -1.58
CA SER A 171 6.96 12.98 -2.08
C SER A 171 5.61 12.32 -2.33
N VAL A 172 4.54 13.07 -2.07
CA VAL A 172 3.16 12.65 -2.35
C VAL A 172 2.27 13.86 -2.54
N GLU A 173 1.31 13.76 -3.46
CA GLU A 173 0.30 14.78 -3.70
C GLU A 173 -1.05 14.32 -3.17
N ILE A 174 -1.56 14.99 -2.14
CA ILE A 174 -2.90 14.79 -1.61
C ILE A 174 -3.89 15.61 -2.44
N SER A 175 -4.56 14.95 -3.38
CA SER A 175 -5.66 15.57 -4.14
C SER A 175 -6.81 16.01 -3.23
N GLN A 176 -7.17 15.17 -2.26
CA GLN A 176 -8.18 15.47 -1.26
C GLN A 176 -7.92 14.65 0.00
N ALA A 177 -8.07 15.26 1.17
CA ALA A 177 -8.22 14.53 2.42
C ALA A 177 -9.30 15.16 3.30
N ILE A 178 -10.10 14.33 3.95
CA ILE A 178 -11.13 14.73 4.90
C ILE A 178 -10.90 13.95 6.18
N ILE A 179 -10.62 14.66 7.27
CA ILE A 179 -10.46 14.08 8.60
C ILE A 179 -11.60 14.62 9.47
N ARG A 180 -12.43 13.73 10.01
CA ARG A 180 -13.58 14.08 10.87
C ARG A 180 -13.56 13.25 12.15
N GLY A 181 -13.30 13.91 13.28
CA GLY A 181 -12.97 13.24 14.52
C GLY A 181 -11.81 12.27 14.28
N ASP A 182 -12.05 11.00 14.57
CA ASP A 182 -11.06 9.93 14.42
C ASP A 182 -11.03 9.30 13.02
N ASN A 183 -11.95 9.68 12.12
CA ASN A 183 -12.07 9.08 10.79
C ASN A 183 -11.30 9.91 9.76
N TYR A 184 -10.73 9.25 8.76
CA TYR A 184 -10.11 9.90 7.60
C TYR A 184 -10.50 9.24 6.29
N ASP A 185 -10.52 10.06 5.24
CA ASP A 185 -10.72 9.68 3.84
C ASP A 185 -9.68 10.47 3.03
N ILE A 186 -8.77 9.76 2.36
CA ILE A 186 -7.59 10.33 1.71
C ILE A 186 -7.54 9.83 0.27
N SER A 187 -7.32 10.75 -0.67
CA SER A 187 -7.03 10.49 -2.07
C SER A 187 -5.72 11.16 -2.43
N PHE A 188 -4.79 10.41 -3.01
CA PHE A 188 -3.43 10.84 -3.29
C PHE A 188 -2.96 10.42 -4.68
N ALA A 189 -1.91 11.07 -5.15
CA ALA A 189 -1.24 10.79 -6.41
C ALA A 189 0.27 10.99 -6.27
N ASN A 190 1.02 10.49 -7.24
CA ASN A 190 2.45 10.75 -7.41
C ASN A 190 3.30 10.49 -6.15
N GLY A 191 2.92 9.47 -5.38
CA GLY A 191 3.68 8.98 -4.22
C GLY A 191 4.97 8.31 -4.67
N GLU A 192 6.13 8.87 -4.34
CA GLU A 192 7.43 8.34 -4.77
C GLU A 192 8.51 8.50 -3.70
N VAL A 193 9.56 7.69 -3.83
CA VAL A 193 10.75 7.73 -2.96
C VAL A 193 11.98 7.79 -3.85
N ILE A 194 12.78 8.84 -3.68
CA ILE A 194 14.01 9.12 -4.42
C ILE A 194 15.20 8.89 -3.50
N GLY A 195 16.23 8.18 -3.98
CA GLY A 195 17.48 7.93 -3.25
C GLY A 195 17.50 6.63 -2.43
N ALA A 196 16.37 5.95 -2.29
CA ALA A 196 16.28 4.64 -1.64
C ALA A 196 16.40 3.51 -2.67
N VAL A 197 17.46 2.71 -2.58
CA VAL A 197 17.78 1.61 -3.52
C VAL A 197 16.62 0.62 -3.68
N ILE A 198 15.88 0.35 -2.60
CA ILE A 198 14.82 -0.67 -2.57
C ILE A 198 13.57 -0.20 -3.35
N THR A 199 13.38 1.10 -3.52
CA THR A 199 12.20 1.67 -4.18
C THR A 199 12.47 2.16 -5.59
N GLU A 200 13.73 2.10 -6.07
CA GLU A 200 14.09 2.54 -7.43
C GLU A 200 13.28 1.80 -8.50
N ASP A 201 12.87 0.55 -8.22
CA ASP A 201 12.12 -0.30 -9.14
C ASP A 201 10.60 -0.07 -9.10
N LEU A 202 10.12 0.81 -8.22
CA LEU A 202 8.70 1.11 -8.07
C LEU A 202 8.26 2.23 -8.99
N LEU A 203 7.02 2.14 -9.48
CA LEU A 203 6.32 3.22 -10.16
C LEU A 203 5.68 4.15 -9.11
N PRO A 204 5.45 5.44 -9.43
CA PRO A 204 4.73 6.33 -8.54
C PRO A 204 3.35 5.77 -8.15
N LEU A 205 3.05 5.87 -6.86
CA LEU A 205 1.83 5.35 -6.25
C LEU A 205 0.74 6.42 -6.25
N SER A 206 -0.47 6.01 -6.59
CA SER A 206 -1.66 6.84 -6.60
C SER A 206 -2.85 6.02 -6.14
N GLY A 207 -3.82 6.64 -5.50
CA GLY A 207 -4.92 5.89 -4.94
C GLY A 207 -5.72 6.64 -3.92
N GLY A 208 -6.47 5.89 -3.13
CA GLY A 208 -7.20 6.43 -2.00
C GLY A 208 -7.51 5.37 -0.98
N PHE A 209 -7.76 5.81 0.24
CA PHE A 209 -8.07 4.92 1.36
C PHE A 209 -8.84 5.67 2.44
N THR A 210 -9.60 4.90 3.21
CA THR A 210 -10.38 5.38 4.36
C THR A 210 -9.87 4.73 5.62
N GLY A 211 -10.18 5.29 6.79
CA GLY A 211 -9.72 4.68 8.02
C GLY A 211 -10.08 5.43 9.27
N GLU A 212 -9.55 4.92 10.37
CA GLU A 212 -9.69 5.48 11.71
C GLU A 212 -8.31 5.59 12.35
N PHE A 213 -8.07 6.67 13.10
CA PHE A 213 -6.88 6.82 13.94
C PHE A 213 -7.26 6.91 15.42
N GLN A 214 -6.37 6.47 16.29
CA GLN A 214 -6.52 6.62 17.73
C GLN A 214 -5.20 7.09 18.32
N LEU A 215 -5.28 8.10 19.19
CA LEU A 215 -4.15 8.57 19.98
C LEU A 215 -4.22 7.91 21.35
N GLY A 216 -3.16 7.17 21.70
CA GLY A 216 -2.99 6.55 23.01
C GLY A 216 -2.14 7.39 23.96
N GLU A 217 -1.84 6.82 25.12
CA GLU A 217 -0.90 7.41 26.08
C GLU A 217 0.52 7.49 25.48
N GLU A 218 1.36 8.39 26.00
CA GLU A 218 2.78 8.54 25.61
C GLU A 218 3.03 8.76 24.10
N SER A 219 2.09 9.40 23.38
CA SER A 219 2.18 9.62 21.91
C SER A 219 2.04 8.36 21.07
N ALA A 220 1.44 7.29 21.62
CA ALA A 220 1.08 6.13 20.82
C ALA A 220 0.03 6.50 19.76
N VAL A 221 0.20 6.00 18.54
CA VAL A 221 -0.72 6.22 17.42
C VAL A 221 -1.09 4.87 16.83
N SER A 222 -2.39 4.61 16.71
CA SER A 222 -2.92 3.47 15.96
C SER A 222 -3.68 3.99 14.75
N LEU A 223 -3.42 3.40 13.58
CA LEU A 223 -4.09 3.68 12.32
C LEU A 223 -4.70 2.39 11.79
N SER A 224 -5.97 2.41 11.42
CA SER A 224 -6.61 1.36 10.63
C SER A 224 -6.90 1.87 9.23
N ILE A 225 -6.39 1.16 8.22
CA ILE A 225 -6.56 1.48 6.80
C ILE A 225 -7.54 0.49 6.20
N ARG A 226 -8.61 1.00 5.60
CA ARG A 226 -9.71 0.25 5.00
C ARG A 226 -9.99 0.72 3.59
N ASN A 227 -10.41 -0.22 2.74
CA ASN A 227 -10.80 0.05 1.35
C ASN A 227 -9.71 0.79 0.57
N ALA A 228 -8.43 0.50 0.84
CA ALA A 228 -7.36 1.14 0.10
C ALA A 228 -7.32 0.55 -1.31
N ASP A 229 -7.26 1.41 -2.30
CA ASP A 229 -6.94 1.07 -3.68
C ASP A 229 -5.71 1.87 -4.10
N ILE A 230 -4.59 1.19 -4.31
CA ILE A 230 -3.31 1.80 -4.70
C ILE A 230 -2.91 1.22 -6.04
N ASN A 231 -2.92 2.06 -7.08
CA ASN A 231 -2.68 1.66 -8.47
C ASN A 231 -3.53 0.44 -8.90
N GLY A 232 -4.77 0.31 -8.39
CA GLY A 232 -5.67 -0.83 -8.65
C GLY A 232 -5.44 -2.07 -7.77
N ILE A 233 -4.51 -2.01 -6.82
CA ILE A 233 -4.29 -3.03 -5.79
C ILE A 233 -5.14 -2.69 -4.57
N SER A 234 -6.09 -3.57 -4.27
CA SER A 234 -6.95 -3.42 -3.10
C SER A 234 -6.27 -4.02 -1.88
N LEU A 235 -6.15 -3.23 -0.81
CA LEU A 235 -5.52 -3.67 0.44
C LEU A 235 -6.22 -3.10 1.68
N ASN A 236 -6.00 -3.77 2.80
CA ASN A 236 -6.32 -3.26 4.14
C ASN A 236 -5.05 -3.28 4.97
N GLY A 237 -5.00 -2.44 6.01
CA GLY A 237 -3.84 -2.42 6.87
C GLY A 237 -4.09 -1.88 8.26
N LYS A 238 -3.10 -2.07 9.12
CA LYS A 238 -3.03 -1.52 10.46
C LYS A 238 -1.61 -1.05 10.70
N LEU A 239 -1.45 0.11 11.32
CA LEU A 239 -0.18 0.62 11.80
C LEU A 239 -0.34 0.98 13.27
N ASP A 240 0.51 0.43 14.13
CA ASP A 240 0.58 0.81 15.53
C ASP A 240 2.00 1.32 15.80
N TYR A 241 2.10 2.54 16.31
CA TYR A 241 3.35 3.17 16.73
C TYR A 241 3.24 3.53 18.20
N SER A 242 4.21 3.12 19.01
CA SER A 242 4.31 3.53 20.43
C SER A 242 5.76 3.75 20.81
N LYS A 243 6.55 2.67 20.81
CA LYS A 243 8.02 2.68 20.90
C LYS A 243 8.64 2.07 19.66
N ASP A 244 8.06 0.97 19.21
CA ASP A 244 8.39 0.30 17.96
C ASP A 244 7.24 0.42 16.97
N LEU A 245 7.57 0.33 15.68
CA LEU A 245 6.60 0.28 14.59
C LEU A 245 6.10 -1.15 14.42
N PHE A 246 4.80 -1.34 14.56
CA PHE A 246 4.09 -2.52 14.11
C PHE A 246 3.23 -2.16 12.89
N THR A 247 3.28 -2.97 11.84
CA THR A 247 2.46 -2.77 10.64
C THR A 247 1.97 -4.10 10.12
N GLU A 248 0.69 -4.17 9.76
CA GLU A 248 0.08 -5.31 9.07
C GLU A 248 -0.59 -4.82 7.79
N ILE A 249 -0.34 -5.50 6.67
CA ILE A 249 -0.97 -5.23 5.37
C ILE A 249 -1.54 -6.54 4.83
N GLN A 250 -2.76 -6.50 4.34
CA GLN A 250 -3.47 -7.63 3.75
C GLN A 250 -3.90 -7.30 2.32
N ILE A 251 -3.51 -8.16 1.39
CA ILE A 251 -3.85 -8.07 -0.03
C ILE A 251 -4.49 -9.39 -0.42
N GLU A 252 -5.77 -9.40 -0.79
CA GLU A 252 -6.48 -10.66 -1.10
C GLU A 252 -6.35 -11.08 -2.57
N LYS A 253 -6.19 -10.11 -3.48
CA LYS A 253 -6.24 -10.35 -4.94
C LYS A 253 -5.19 -9.52 -5.68
N LEU A 254 -4.01 -10.11 -5.85
CA LEU A 254 -2.90 -9.57 -6.62
C LEU A 254 -2.63 -10.43 -7.86
N SER A 255 -2.90 -9.88 -9.04
CA SER A 255 -2.53 -10.52 -10.32
C SER A 255 -1.21 -9.96 -10.83
N VAL A 256 -0.57 -10.66 -11.78
CA VAL A 256 0.63 -10.15 -12.48
C VAL A 256 0.37 -8.77 -13.12
N LYS A 257 -0.79 -8.60 -13.76
CA LYS A 257 -1.19 -7.30 -14.34
C LYS A 257 -1.29 -6.18 -13.30
N LYS A 258 -1.64 -6.50 -12.05
CA LYS A 258 -1.66 -5.52 -10.96
C LYS A 258 -0.25 -5.24 -10.42
N LEU A 259 0.70 -6.16 -10.55
CA LEU A 259 2.11 -5.88 -10.22
C LEU A 259 2.71 -4.88 -11.22
N GLU A 260 2.35 -4.97 -12.50
CA GLU A 260 2.78 -4.04 -13.56
C GLU A 260 2.37 -2.59 -13.29
N SER A 261 1.40 -2.34 -12.39
CA SER A 261 1.01 -0.98 -12.02
C SER A 261 1.86 -0.39 -10.89
N ILE A 262 2.67 -1.19 -10.20
CA ILE A 262 3.52 -0.72 -9.08
C ILE A 262 5.01 -1.01 -9.26
N VAL A 263 5.38 -1.97 -10.11
CA VAL A 263 6.78 -2.34 -10.41
C VAL A 263 7.08 -2.06 -11.88
N LYS A 264 8.28 -1.55 -12.16
CA LYS A 264 8.76 -1.36 -13.54
C LYS A 264 8.73 -2.66 -14.34
N GLU A 265 8.29 -2.56 -15.59
CA GLU A 265 8.13 -3.70 -16.51
C GLU A 265 9.44 -4.48 -16.69
N GLU A 266 10.59 -3.81 -16.84
CA GLU A 266 11.91 -4.42 -17.01
C GLU A 266 12.28 -5.37 -15.84
N VAL A 267 11.88 -5.01 -14.63
CA VAL A 267 12.12 -5.80 -13.41
C VAL A 267 11.23 -7.04 -13.41
N LEU A 268 9.94 -6.86 -13.70
CA LEU A 268 8.99 -7.96 -13.81
C LEU A 268 9.36 -8.92 -14.93
N GLU A 269 9.79 -8.42 -16.09
CA GLU A 269 10.30 -9.25 -17.18
C GLU A 269 11.52 -10.05 -16.72
N GLY A 270 12.44 -9.47 -15.95
CA GLY A 270 13.59 -10.18 -15.39
C GLY A 270 13.22 -11.42 -14.59
N TYR A 271 12.14 -11.37 -13.81
CA TYR A 271 11.70 -12.48 -12.94
C TYR A 271 10.65 -13.39 -13.56
N LEU A 272 9.76 -12.85 -14.40
CA LEU A 272 8.60 -13.55 -14.94
C LEU A 272 8.74 -13.90 -16.42
N SER A 273 9.88 -13.61 -17.07
CA SER A 273 10.11 -13.91 -18.49
C SER A 273 9.81 -15.38 -18.80
N GLY A 274 8.75 -15.61 -19.57
CA GLY A 274 8.35 -16.94 -20.00
C GLY A 274 7.45 -17.70 -19.02
N ILE A 275 7.01 -17.07 -17.92
CA ILE A 275 6.03 -17.60 -16.97
C ILE A 275 4.73 -16.81 -17.19
N MET A 276 3.61 -17.51 -17.38
CA MET A 276 2.28 -16.92 -17.36
C MET A 276 1.44 -17.62 -16.31
N TYR A 277 0.93 -16.86 -15.36
CA TYR A 277 0.00 -17.34 -14.33
C TYR A 277 -1.25 -16.45 -14.36
N ASP A 278 -2.42 -17.07 -14.46
CA ASP A 278 -3.70 -16.36 -14.60
C ASP A 278 -4.49 -16.18 -13.29
N GLY A 279 -3.94 -16.69 -12.18
CA GLY A 279 -4.53 -16.58 -10.85
C GLY A 279 -4.24 -15.26 -10.14
N ASN A 280 -4.79 -15.15 -8.92
CA ASN A 280 -4.54 -14.02 -8.04
C ASN A 280 -3.88 -14.52 -6.76
N ALA A 281 -2.74 -13.94 -6.40
CA ALA A 281 -2.08 -14.17 -5.14
C ALA A 281 -2.79 -13.42 -4.00
N SER A 282 -2.74 -13.98 -2.80
CA SER A 282 -3.00 -13.25 -1.56
C SER A 282 -1.72 -13.11 -0.74
N LEU A 283 -1.53 -11.96 -0.10
CA LEU A 283 -0.37 -11.64 0.72
C LEU A 283 -0.80 -11.07 2.07
N SER A 284 -0.09 -11.47 3.14
CA SER A 284 -0.14 -10.84 4.45
C SER A 284 1.28 -10.45 4.84
N ILE A 285 1.51 -9.14 4.96
CA ILE A 285 2.79 -8.55 5.31
C ILE A 285 2.70 -8.07 6.75
N LYS A 286 3.65 -8.46 7.59
CA LYS A 286 3.77 -8.00 8.97
C LYS A 286 5.17 -7.45 9.19
N VAL A 287 5.25 -6.27 9.78
CA VAL A 287 6.49 -5.63 10.20
C VAL A 287 6.41 -5.42 11.71
N ASP A 288 7.40 -5.92 12.44
CA ASP A 288 7.46 -5.82 13.91
C ASP A 288 8.91 -5.70 14.37
N GLY A 289 9.28 -4.55 14.95
CA GLY A 289 10.64 -4.28 15.41
C GLY A 289 11.70 -4.41 14.30
N GLY A 290 11.33 -4.06 13.07
CA GLY A 290 12.17 -4.19 11.87
C GLY A 290 12.26 -5.61 11.29
N ASN A 291 11.65 -6.61 11.92
CA ASN A 291 11.48 -7.93 11.31
C ASN A 291 10.32 -7.87 10.33
N ILE A 292 10.44 -8.56 9.20
CA ILE A 292 9.41 -8.64 8.16
C ILE A 292 8.97 -10.09 8.03
N LEU A 293 7.67 -10.35 8.04
CA LEU A 293 7.07 -11.63 7.68
C LEU A 293 6.08 -11.39 6.55
N VAL A 294 6.30 -12.04 5.41
CA VAL A 294 5.38 -12.03 4.27
C VAL A 294 4.86 -13.44 4.08
N ASN A 295 3.60 -13.69 4.40
CA ASN A 295 2.91 -14.91 4.03
C ASN A 295 2.24 -14.71 2.67
N TRP A 296 2.33 -15.69 1.79
CA TRP A 296 1.73 -15.62 0.46
C TRP A 296 1.05 -16.94 0.11
N MET A 297 0.01 -16.84 -0.72
CA MET A 297 -0.72 -17.98 -1.25
C MET A 297 -1.09 -17.72 -2.71
N LEU A 298 -0.84 -18.72 -3.54
CA LEU A 298 -1.24 -18.85 -4.92
C LEU A 298 -2.31 -19.95 -4.98
N PRO A 299 -3.60 -19.61 -5.12
CA PRO A 299 -4.63 -20.61 -5.30
C PRO A 299 -4.43 -21.35 -6.63
N GLU A 300 -5.06 -22.53 -6.75
CA GLU A 300 -4.94 -23.34 -7.96
C GLU A 300 -5.42 -22.57 -9.21
N SER A 301 -4.50 -22.28 -10.12
CA SER A 301 -4.77 -21.53 -11.33
C SER A 301 -3.93 -21.99 -12.52
N GLY A 302 -4.28 -21.51 -13.71
CA GLY A 302 -3.57 -21.83 -14.93
C GLY A 302 -2.13 -21.32 -14.89
N LEU A 303 -1.21 -22.22 -15.25
CA LEU A 303 0.20 -21.93 -15.45
C LEU A 303 0.56 -22.26 -16.90
N ALA A 304 1.30 -21.37 -17.54
CA ALA A 304 1.97 -21.66 -18.79
C ALA A 304 3.44 -21.27 -18.73
N LEU A 305 4.31 -22.18 -19.13
CA LEU A 305 5.75 -22.01 -19.15
C LEU A 305 6.25 -22.05 -20.59
N SER A 306 7.10 -21.08 -20.93
CA SER A 306 7.67 -20.96 -22.26
C SER A 306 8.71 -22.05 -22.56
N PRO A 307 8.96 -22.32 -23.85
CA PRO A 307 10.11 -23.10 -24.32
C PRO A 307 11.45 -22.69 -23.72
N LYS A 308 11.67 -21.39 -23.48
CA LYS A 308 12.94 -20.86 -22.95
C LYS A 308 13.22 -21.37 -21.54
N ILE A 309 12.18 -21.51 -20.71
CA ILE A 309 12.29 -22.02 -19.34
C ILE A 309 12.43 -23.52 -19.35
N THR A 310 11.61 -24.18 -20.15
CA THR A 310 11.38 -25.61 -20.02
C THR A 310 12.25 -26.47 -20.95
N GLY A 311 12.87 -25.86 -21.96
CA GLY A 311 13.61 -26.57 -23.01
C GLY A 311 12.73 -27.33 -24.01
N PHE A 312 11.40 -27.33 -23.87
CA PHE A 312 10.49 -27.97 -24.83
C PHE A 312 10.32 -27.11 -26.08
N SER A 313 9.96 -27.74 -27.20
CA SER A 313 9.65 -27.04 -28.47
C SER A 313 8.37 -26.21 -28.45
N MET A 314 7.52 -26.38 -27.42
CA MET A 314 6.21 -25.72 -27.29
C MET A 314 5.96 -25.30 -25.84
N VAL A 315 5.10 -24.29 -25.68
CA VAL A 315 4.61 -23.84 -24.37
C VAL A 315 3.97 -25.00 -23.61
N LYS A 316 4.39 -25.20 -22.36
CA LYS A 316 3.77 -26.16 -21.45
C LYS A 316 2.69 -25.48 -20.65
N LYS A 317 1.53 -26.13 -20.55
CA LYS A 317 0.39 -25.65 -19.77
C LYS A 317 0.09 -26.62 -18.66
N GLY A 318 -0.39 -26.09 -17.55
CA GLY A 318 -0.77 -26.86 -16.37
C GLY A 318 -1.54 -25.99 -15.39
N ARG A 319 -1.62 -26.47 -14.16
CA ARG A 319 -2.17 -25.76 -13.02
C ARG A 319 -1.10 -25.67 -11.94
N LEU A 320 -1.09 -24.57 -11.21
CA LEU A 320 -0.18 -24.29 -10.10
C LEU A 320 -1.00 -23.83 -8.90
N SER A 321 -0.71 -24.39 -7.74
CA SER A 321 -1.01 -23.79 -6.44
C SER A 321 0.25 -23.84 -5.58
N ALA A 322 0.45 -22.85 -4.73
CA ALA A 322 1.55 -22.84 -3.78
C ALA A 322 1.27 -21.90 -2.62
N GLU A 323 1.90 -22.15 -1.48
CA GLU A 323 1.87 -21.22 -0.36
C GLU A 323 3.21 -21.23 0.38
N GLY A 324 3.49 -20.14 1.06
CA GLY A 324 4.76 -20.02 1.75
C GLY A 324 4.89 -18.74 2.55
N SER A 325 6.11 -18.54 3.03
CA SER A 325 6.50 -17.36 3.77
C SER A 325 7.90 -16.89 3.40
N TYR A 326 8.11 -15.59 3.47
CA TYR A 326 9.40 -14.93 3.51
C TYR A 326 9.57 -14.27 4.87
N GLN A 327 10.73 -14.41 5.49
CA GLN A 327 11.06 -13.75 6.75
C GLN A 327 12.38 -13.00 6.63
N TYR A 328 12.41 -11.79 7.16
CA TYR A 328 13.61 -10.99 7.33
C TYR A 328 13.79 -10.64 8.81
N PHE A 329 14.98 -10.90 9.35
CA PHE A 329 15.35 -10.55 10.71
C PHE A 329 16.38 -9.43 10.70
N SER A 330 15.97 -8.22 11.11
CA SER A 330 16.84 -7.02 11.08
C SER A 330 18.09 -7.19 11.96
N SER A 331 17.96 -7.81 13.14
CA SER A 331 19.05 -8.00 14.10
C SER A 331 20.20 -8.86 13.57
N THR A 332 19.89 -9.82 12.70
CA THR A 332 20.87 -10.77 12.13
C THR A 332 21.10 -10.57 10.63
N HIS A 333 20.33 -9.69 9.99
CA HIS A 333 20.29 -9.49 8.54
C HIS A 333 20.06 -10.79 7.76
N ILE A 334 19.30 -11.71 8.34
CA ILE A 334 18.98 -13.01 7.74
C ILE A 334 17.65 -12.89 7.00
N SER A 335 17.66 -13.35 5.74
CA SER A 335 16.45 -13.57 4.95
C SER A 335 16.23 -15.07 4.78
N SER A 336 15.05 -15.57 5.12
CA SER A 336 14.65 -16.95 4.89
C SER A 336 13.40 -17.03 4.03
N ILE A 337 13.29 -18.11 3.26
CA ILE A 337 12.13 -18.42 2.40
C ILE A 337 11.69 -19.84 2.70
N SER A 338 10.39 -20.04 2.82
CA SER A 338 9.75 -21.35 2.90
C SER A 338 8.60 -21.39 1.91
N ILE A 339 8.60 -22.37 1.01
CA ILE A 339 7.45 -22.82 0.23
C ILE A 339 6.92 -24.04 0.99
N ASN A 340 5.85 -23.84 1.76
CA ASN A 340 5.30 -24.87 2.65
C ASN A 340 4.60 -25.97 1.84
N SER A 341 3.99 -25.59 0.73
CA SER A 341 3.48 -26.53 -0.26
C SER A 341 3.49 -25.89 -1.64
N PHE A 342 3.76 -26.69 -2.65
CA PHE A 342 3.45 -26.38 -4.03
C PHE A 342 2.92 -27.62 -4.73
N GLN A 343 1.99 -27.41 -5.66
CA GLN A 343 1.45 -28.44 -6.54
C GLN A 343 1.47 -27.92 -7.97
N ILE A 344 2.06 -28.72 -8.86
CA ILE A 344 2.06 -28.50 -10.30
C ILE A 344 1.35 -29.69 -10.93
N ASP A 345 0.29 -29.42 -11.69
CA ASP A 345 -0.45 -30.44 -12.43
C ASP A 345 -0.37 -30.11 -13.93
N SER A 346 0.09 -31.06 -14.73
CA SER A 346 0.09 -30.97 -16.18
C SER A 346 -0.32 -32.32 -16.79
N LYS A 347 -0.52 -32.34 -18.10
CA LYS A 347 -0.97 -33.54 -18.80
C LYS A 347 0.04 -34.68 -18.64
N GLY A 348 -0.31 -35.64 -17.79
CA GLY A 348 0.47 -36.85 -17.54
C GLY A 348 1.53 -36.72 -16.46
N PHE A 349 1.54 -35.62 -15.70
CA PHE A 349 2.52 -35.40 -14.66
C PHE A 349 2.00 -34.46 -13.57
N GLN A 350 2.13 -34.90 -12.32
CA GLN A 350 1.83 -34.11 -11.14
C GLN A 350 3.08 -34.06 -10.25
N ILE A 351 3.40 -32.89 -9.72
CA ILE A 351 4.41 -32.70 -8.67
C ILE A 351 3.72 -32.08 -7.47
N ASN A 352 3.98 -32.63 -6.29
CA ASN A 352 3.72 -31.96 -5.03
C ASN A 352 5.05 -31.84 -4.28
N GLY A 353 5.25 -30.76 -3.55
CA GLY A 353 6.49 -30.62 -2.79
C GLY A 353 6.52 -29.42 -1.87
N GLU A 354 7.66 -29.25 -1.24
CA GLU A 354 8.01 -28.15 -0.36
C GLU A 354 9.44 -27.73 -0.65
N ALA A 355 9.78 -26.48 -0.30
CA ALA A 355 11.14 -25.99 -0.41
C ALA A 355 11.46 -25.01 0.70
N ASN A 356 12.67 -25.01 1.22
CA ASN A 356 13.07 -24.03 2.23
C ASN A 356 14.54 -23.63 2.10
N CYS A 357 14.81 -22.37 2.44
CA CYS A 357 16.14 -21.81 2.58
C CYS A 357 16.17 -20.96 3.84
N ILE A 358 16.90 -21.40 4.85
CA ILE A 358 16.97 -20.72 6.17
C ILE A 358 17.80 -19.42 6.12
N ASN A 359 18.64 -19.25 5.09
CA ASN A 359 19.41 -18.05 4.85
C ASN A 359 19.77 -17.95 3.35
N THR A 360 19.13 -17.04 2.63
CA THR A 360 19.29 -16.89 1.18
C THR A 360 20.71 -16.51 0.72
N ARG A 361 21.60 -16.08 1.63
CA ARG A 361 22.99 -15.72 1.33
C ARG A 361 23.99 -16.85 1.53
N SER A 362 23.68 -17.83 2.38
CA SER A 362 24.68 -18.79 2.86
C SER A 362 24.20 -20.23 3.01
N ALA A 363 22.90 -20.47 3.07
CA ALA A 363 22.33 -21.80 3.24
C ALA A 363 21.80 -22.36 1.92
N ASN A 364 21.96 -23.66 1.74
CA ASN A 364 21.37 -24.35 0.61
C ASN A 364 19.84 -24.32 0.70
N TRP A 365 19.20 -24.22 -0.47
CA TRP A 365 17.82 -24.59 -0.65
C TRP A 365 17.68 -26.09 -0.53
N ARG A 366 16.73 -26.56 0.28
CA ARG A 366 16.28 -27.94 0.24
C ARG A 366 14.92 -27.99 -0.43
N VAL A 367 14.75 -28.90 -1.38
CA VAL A 367 13.52 -29.10 -2.13
C VAL A 367 13.16 -30.57 -2.05
N THR A 368 11.99 -30.86 -1.51
CA THR A 368 11.46 -32.22 -1.40
C THR A 368 10.25 -32.32 -2.31
N THR A 369 10.21 -33.33 -3.19
CA THR A 369 9.09 -33.53 -4.10
C THR A 369 8.60 -34.97 -4.11
N GLN A 370 7.30 -35.12 -4.34
CA GLN A 370 6.63 -36.35 -4.70
C GLN A 370 5.92 -36.11 -6.02
N SER A 371 6.30 -36.85 -7.04
CA SER A 371 5.76 -36.71 -8.38
C SER A 371 5.10 -37.99 -8.85
N THR A 372 4.06 -37.86 -9.66
CA THR A 372 3.40 -38.97 -10.36
C THR A 372 3.48 -38.72 -11.85
N VAL A 373 4.00 -39.68 -12.62
CA VAL A 373 4.03 -39.64 -14.09
C VAL A 373 3.12 -40.74 -14.62
N ASP A 374 2.20 -40.38 -15.50
CA ASP A 374 1.32 -41.32 -16.20
C ASP A 374 1.97 -41.78 -17.51
N ALA A 375 2.36 -43.05 -17.58
CA ALA A 375 2.94 -43.66 -18.77
C ALA A 375 1.93 -43.76 -19.93
N GLY A 376 0.63 -43.64 -19.67
CA GLY A 376 -0.39 -43.53 -20.71
C GLY A 376 -0.48 -42.15 -21.35
N ALA A 377 0.09 -41.12 -20.72
CA ALA A 377 0.15 -39.81 -21.33
C ALA A 377 1.21 -39.76 -22.45
N PRO A 378 1.01 -38.93 -23.50
CA PRO A 378 2.01 -38.77 -24.54
C PRO A 378 3.35 -38.31 -23.96
N TYR A 379 4.42 -39.10 -24.13
CA TYR A 379 5.74 -38.78 -23.56
C TYR A 379 6.31 -37.45 -24.10
N SER A 380 5.88 -36.98 -25.27
CA SER A 380 6.19 -35.64 -25.80
C SER A 380 5.71 -34.52 -24.88
N SER A 381 4.77 -34.83 -23.97
CA SER A 381 4.27 -33.93 -22.95
C SER A 381 5.31 -33.66 -21.85
N TRP A 382 6.27 -34.55 -21.62
CA TRP A 382 7.25 -34.44 -20.52
C TRP A 382 8.70 -34.77 -20.89
N ILE A 383 8.97 -35.36 -22.07
CA ILE A 383 10.31 -35.53 -22.67
C ILE A 383 10.23 -35.15 -24.17
N PRO A 384 10.70 -33.97 -24.58
CA PRO A 384 10.61 -33.51 -25.97
C PRO A 384 11.63 -34.17 -26.89
N ALA A 385 12.75 -34.62 -26.31
CA ALA A 385 13.91 -35.11 -27.06
C ALA A 385 13.74 -36.55 -27.58
N LEU A 386 12.70 -37.27 -27.14
CA LEU A 386 12.42 -38.62 -27.62
C LEU A 386 11.90 -38.59 -29.07
N HIS A 387 12.46 -39.45 -29.91
CA HIS A 387 12.03 -39.63 -31.30
C HIS A 387 10.90 -40.67 -31.42
N SER A 388 10.05 -40.56 -32.46
CA SER A 388 8.87 -41.43 -32.69
C SER A 388 9.14 -42.94 -32.56
N THR A 389 10.32 -43.40 -32.92
CA THR A 389 10.76 -44.81 -32.81
C THR A 389 10.98 -45.25 -31.37
N GLU A 390 11.49 -44.36 -30.51
CA GLU A 390 11.77 -44.63 -29.10
C GLU A 390 10.46 -44.72 -28.29
N TYR A 391 9.43 -43.91 -28.62
CA TYR A 391 8.10 -44.02 -28.02
C TYR A 391 7.50 -45.41 -28.16
N SER A 392 7.80 -46.09 -29.27
CA SER A 392 7.19 -47.39 -29.56
C SER A 392 7.61 -48.47 -28.55
N TYR A 393 8.73 -48.25 -27.84
CA TYR A 393 9.30 -49.18 -26.87
C TYR A 393 9.04 -48.79 -25.41
N LEU A 394 8.44 -47.63 -25.15
CA LEU A 394 8.14 -47.16 -23.81
C LEU A 394 6.80 -47.70 -23.31
N PRO A 395 6.61 -47.81 -21.99
CA PRO A 395 5.32 -48.17 -21.43
C PRO A 395 4.20 -47.26 -21.95
N LYS A 396 2.99 -47.79 -22.08
CA LYS A 396 1.80 -47.07 -22.54
C LYS A 396 0.68 -47.06 -21.50
N GLU A 397 0.90 -47.73 -20.37
CA GLU A 397 -0.03 -47.81 -19.25
C GLU A 397 0.78 -47.97 -17.96
N GLY A 398 0.27 -47.39 -16.88
CA GLY A 398 0.85 -47.47 -15.54
C GLY A 398 1.30 -46.12 -14.99
N LEU A 399 1.56 -46.09 -13.68
CA LEU A 399 1.99 -44.89 -12.97
C LEU A 399 3.40 -45.08 -12.41
N LEU A 400 4.24 -44.07 -12.61
CA LEU A 400 5.53 -43.94 -11.96
C LEU A 400 5.40 -42.95 -10.81
N TYR A 401 5.81 -43.35 -9.62
CA TYR A 401 5.92 -42.50 -8.44
C TYR A 401 7.39 -42.14 -8.24
N ILE A 402 7.69 -40.86 -8.11
CA ILE A 402 9.06 -40.34 -8.01
C ILE A 402 9.16 -39.50 -6.74
N GLY A 403 9.98 -39.92 -5.78
CA GLY A 403 10.31 -39.13 -4.61
C GLY A 403 11.70 -38.54 -4.74
N SER A 404 11.87 -37.23 -4.61
CA SER A 404 13.18 -36.58 -4.73
C SER A 404 13.50 -35.64 -3.58
N GLU A 405 14.76 -35.62 -3.16
CA GLU A 405 15.33 -34.57 -2.30
C GLU A 405 16.48 -33.91 -3.06
N LEU A 406 16.45 -32.59 -3.15
CA LEU A 406 17.42 -31.78 -3.89
C LEU A 406 17.95 -30.68 -2.97
N SER A 407 19.28 -30.57 -2.90
CA SER A 407 20.00 -29.50 -2.21
C SER A 407 20.66 -28.60 -3.25
N ILE A 408 20.33 -27.30 -3.25
CA ILE A 408 20.87 -26.31 -4.19
C ILE A 408 21.58 -25.22 -3.38
N THR A 409 22.84 -24.96 -3.68
CA THR A 409 23.59 -23.86 -3.08
C THR A 409 22.95 -22.49 -3.36
N PRO A 410 23.24 -21.44 -2.57
CA PRO A 410 22.79 -20.06 -2.86
C PRO A 410 23.12 -19.56 -4.27
N TRP A 411 24.12 -20.15 -4.91
CA TRP A 411 24.59 -19.80 -6.25
C TRP A 411 23.94 -20.61 -7.37
N GLY A 412 22.93 -21.44 -7.05
CA GLY A 412 22.19 -22.23 -8.04
C GLY A 412 22.87 -23.52 -8.46
N ILE A 413 23.95 -23.94 -7.78
CA ILE A 413 24.63 -25.21 -8.05
C ILE A 413 23.97 -26.32 -7.24
N VAL A 414 23.63 -27.44 -7.89
CA VAL A 414 23.14 -28.66 -7.22
C VAL A 414 24.28 -29.28 -6.41
N ASP A 415 24.06 -29.42 -5.10
CA ASP A 415 25.00 -29.96 -4.13
C ASP A 415 24.73 -31.44 -3.85
N GLU A 416 23.45 -31.80 -3.67
CA GLU A 416 23.00 -33.16 -3.40
C GLU A 416 21.67 -33.44 -4.13
N PHE A 417 21.52 -34.65 -4.65
CA PHE A 417 20.29 -35.12 -5.29
C PHE A 417 20.05 -36.60 -4.99
N LEU A 418 18.93 -36.88 -4.34
CA LEU A 418 18.45 -38.22 -4.02
C LEU A 418 17.13 -38.43 -4.76
N CYS A 419 16.95 -39.59 -5.41
CA CYS A 419 15.77 -39.86 -6.21
C CYS A 419 15.35 -41.32 -6.08
N THR A 420 14.12 -41.54 -5.67
CA THR A 420 13.48 -42.86 -5.67
C THR A 420 12.45 -42.91 -6.77
N VAL A 421 12.42 -44.00 -7.54
CA VAL A 421 11.40 -44.23 -8.56
C VAL A 421 10.76 -45.58 -8.32
N GLU A 422 9.43 -45.59 -8.22
CA GLU A 422 8.62 -46.76 -7.92
C GLU A 422 7.47 -46.92 -8.92
N SER A 423 7.11 -48.16 -9.23
CA SER A 423 5.89 -48.47 -9.97
C SER A 423 5.41 -49.89 -9.65
N GLU A 424 4.11 -50.03 -9.37
CA GLU A 424 3.48 -51.33 -9.19
C GLU A 424 3.47 -52.13 -10.50
N LYS A 425 3.08 -51.48 -11.60
CA LYS A 425 2.98 -52.10 -12.92
C LYS A 425 3.05 -51.07 -14.05
N LEU A 426 3.96 -51.28 -14.98
CA LEU A 426 4.02 -50.61 -16.28
C LEU A 426 3.76 -51.63 -17.37
N SER A 427 2.98 -51.29 -18.39
CA SER A 427 2.69 -52.18 -19.51
C SER A 427 2.92 -51.47 -20.84
N GLY A 428 3.36 -52.19 -21.86
CA GLY A 428 3.62 -51.66 -23.20
C GLY A 428 3.68 -52.75 -24.25
N ALA A 429 4.13 -52.42 -25.47
CA ALA A 429 4.30 -53.40 -26.54
C ALA A 429 5.56 -53.13 -27.34
N LEU A 430 6.46 -54.12 -27.42
CA LEU A 430 7.68 -54.08 -28.22
C LEU A 430 7.44 -54.86 -29.53
N ASN A 431 7.42 -54.19 -30.68
CA ASN A 431 7.13 -54.84 -31.98
C ASN A 431 5.84 -55.69 -31.97
N ALA A 432 4.76 -55.14 -31.39
CA ALA A 432 3.47 -55.80 -31.18
C ALA A 432 3.47 -56.98 -30.18
N VAL A 433 4.59 -57.25 -29.50
CA VAL A 433 4.64 -58.20 -28.38
C VAL A 433 4.39 -57.45 -27.07
N PRO A 434 3.31 -57.76 -26.32
CA PRO A 434 3.02 -57.09 -25.06
C PRO A 434 4.08 -57.43 -24.01
N TYR A 435 4.43 -56.46 -23.18
CA TYR A 435 5.29 -56.66 -22.01
C TYR A 435 4.72 -55.96 -20.78
N SER A 436 5.14 -56.42 -19.60
CA SER A 436 4.81 -55.80 -18.32
C SER A 436 6.05 -55.76 -17.44
N ILE A 437 6.28 -54.63 -16.79
CA ILE A 437 7.30 -54.43 -15.74
C ILE A 437 6.54 -54.27 -14.44
N GLY A 438 6.72 -55.19 -13.49
CA GLY A 438 6.05 -55.16 -12.19
C GLY A 438 7.04 -54.88 -11.06
N ASN A 439 6.58 -54.26 -9.99
CA ASN A 439 7.35 -53.99 -8.76
C ASN A 439 8.70 -53.29 -9.03
N LEU A 440 8.68 -52.27 -9.90
CA LEU A 440 9.86 -51.46 -10.16
C LEU A 440 10.16 -50.61 -8.92
N ARG A 441 11.40 -50.68 -8.43
CA ARG A 441 11.92 -49.82 -7.38
C ARG A 441 13.40 -49.53 -7.64
N THR A 442 13.77 -48.26 -7.69
CA THR A 442 15.15 -47.80 -7.79
C THR A 442 15.39 -46.64 -6.84
N HIS A 443 16.63 -46.50 -6.38
CA HIS A 443 17.10 -45.50 -5.43
C HIS A 443 18.29 -44.73 -6.00
#